data_AF-A0A3Q7FPL0-F1
#
_entry.id   AF-A0A3Q7FPL0-F1
#
_cell.length_a   1.000
_cell.length_b   1.000
_cell.length_c   1.000
_cell.angle_alpha   90.00
_cell.angle_beta   90.00
_cell.angle_gamma   90.00
#
_symmetry.space_group_name_H-M   'P 1'
#
loop_
_entity.id
_entity.type
_entity.pdbx_description
1 polymer ?
#
loop_
_entity_poly.entity_id
_entity_poly.type
_entity_poly.pdbx_seq_one_letter_code
_entity_poly.pdbx_strand_id
1 'polypeptide(L)'
;MVIVQCELSFFCTRIRKPTISSVSEKDGEQTISESGGDNKKEPKKFLTWNANSLLLRIKNNWTEFTKFIENLDPDVIAIQEVRMPAAGSKGAPKNPRELKDDTSASREEKLVVTRALSSPPFKNYNVWWSLSDSKYAGTALFIKKCFQPKKVSFSLDAKGAISI
;
A
#
# COMPACT_ATOMS: atom_id res chain seq x y z
N MET A 1 -12.00 16.59 -12.28
CA MET A 1 -10.64 16.11 -11.95
C MET A 1 -10.77 15.15 -10.78
N VAL A 2 -10.92 13.85 -11.07
CA VAL A 2 -11.21 12.84 -10.03
C VAL A 2 -9.88 12.40 -9.43
N ILE A 3 -9.56 12.97 -8.28
CA ILE A 3 -8.54 12.44 -7.38
C ILE A 3 -9.05 11.07 -6.94
N VAL A 4 -8.47 9.99 -7.47
CA VAL A 4 -8.74 8.63 -6.97
C VAL A 4 -8.04 8.54 -5.63
N GLN A 5 -8.77 8.97 -4.60
CA GLN A 5 -8.47 8.73 -3.21
C GLN A 5 -8.52 7.21 -3.04
N CYS A 6 -7.36 6.58 -2.84
CA CYS A 6 -7.34 5.43 -1.95
C CYS A 6 -7.85 5.98 -0.62
N GLU A 7 -9.16 5.92 -0.41
CA GLU A 7 -9.76 6.01 0.91
C GLU A 7 -9.10 4.89 1.72
N LEU A 8 -8.04 5.28 2.41
CA LEU A 8 -7.31 4.46 3.34
C LEU A 8 -8.23 4.33 4.57
N SER A 9 -9.36 3.63 4.40
CA SER A 9 -10.21 3.19 5.50
C SER A 9 -9.48 2.05 6.24
N PHE A 10 -8.31 2.36 6.79
CA PHE A 10 -7.85 1.65 7.97
C PHE A 10 -8.87 2.01 9.03
N PHE A 11 -9.67 1.03 9.44
CA PHE A 11 -10.39 1.08 10.71
C PHE A 11 -9.34 0.99 11.84
N CYS A 12 -8.50 2.03 11.95
CA CYS A 12 -7.72 2.36 13.11
C CYS A 12 -8.69 3.09 14.03
N THR A 13 -9.36 2.33 14.89
CA THR A 13 -10.18 2.89 15.95
C THR A 13 -9.35 3.89 16.74
N ARG A 14 -9.77 5.16 16.70
CA ARG A 14 -9.27 6.32 17.48
C ARG A 14 -7.85 6.81 17.16
N ILE A 15 -7.76 7.77 16.24
CA ILE A 15 -6.85 8.90 16.44
C ILE A 15 -7.37 9.66 17.67
N ARG A 16 -6.83 9.36 18.86
CA ARG A 16 -6.97 10.28 19.99
C ARG A 16 -6.16 11.52 19.65
N LYS A 17 -6.81 12.68 19.56
CA LYS A 17 -6.13 13.98 19.56
C LYS A 17 -5.22 14.03 20.80
N PRO A 18 -4.01 14.60 20.72
CA PRO A 18 -3.17 14.78 21.90
C PRO A 18 -3.85 15.82 22.81
N THR A 19 -4.53 15.34 23.84
CA THR A 19 -4.95 16.18 24.96
C THR A 19 -3.77 16.25 25.91
N ILE A 20 -3.10 17.40 25.94
CA ILE A 20 -2.31 17.81 27.10
C ILE A 20 -3.32 17.98 28.25
N SER A 21 -3.19 17.14 29.28
CA SER A 21 -3.79 17.43 30.59
C SER A 21 -2.97 16.75 31.67
N SER A 22 -2.42 17.62 32.51
CA SER A 22 -1.90 17.48 33.86
C SER A 22 -2.29 16.24 34.68
N VAL A 23 -1.31 15.77 35.44
CA VAL A 23 -1.34 14.79 36.53
C VAL A 23 -2.49 15.04 37.53
N SER A 24 -3.18 13.98 37.94
CA SER A 24 -3.71 13.78 39.31
C SER A 24 -4.14 12.32 39.50
N GLU A 25 -3.79 11.77 40.66
CA GLU A 25 -4.09 10.41 41.14
C GLU A 25 -5.52 10.28 41.69
N LYS A 26 -6.15 9.08 41.57
CA LYS A 26 -6.59 8.19 42.67
C LYS A 26 -7.67 7.14 42.26
N ASP A 27 -7.38 5.90 42.66
CA ASP A 27 -8.20 4.80 43.23
C ASP A 27 -9.45 4.17 42.54
N GLY A 28 -9.42 2.82 42.40
CA GLY A 28 -10.59 1.93 42.62
C GLY A 28 -11.07 0.97 41.50
N GLU A 29 -10.50 -0.25 41.43
CA GLU A 29 -11.05 -1.64 41.23
C GLU A 29 -12.42 -1.88 40.48
N GLN A 30 -12.72 -2.88 39.62
CA GLN A 30 -12.19 -4.23 39.33
C GLN A 30 -12.59 -4.72 37.90
N THR A 31 -11.58 -5.25 37.21
CA THR A 31 -11.45 -6.37 36.26
C THR A 31 -12.68 -7.16 35.73
N ILE A 32 -12.80 -7.22 34.39
CA ILE A 32 -12.91 -8.49 33.66
C ILE A 32 -11.70 -8.58 32.72
N SER A 33 -10.88 -9.59 32.98
CA SER A 33 -9.63 -9.90 32.31
C SER A 33 -9.89 -10.74 31.07
N GLU A 34 -9.64 -10.18 29.90
CA GLU A 34 -9.19 -10.98 28.75
C GLU A 34 -7.70 -10.72 28.56
N SER A 35 -6.92 -11.57 29.23
CA SER A 35 -5.50 -11.74 29.01
C SER A 35 -5.29 -12.33 27.61
N GLY A 36 -4.88 -11.48 26.68
CA GLY A 36 -4.44 -11.84 25.34
C GLY A 36 -3.64 -10.68 24.76
N GLY A 37 -2.61 -10.25 25.48
CA GLY A 37 -1.74 -9.13 25.10
C GLY A 37 -0.87 -9.47 23.91
N ASP A 38 -1.48 -9.63 22.74
CA ASP A 38 -0.81 -9.42 21.48
C ASP A 38 -0.35 -7.96 21.48
N ASN A 39 0.92 -7.70 21.81
CA ASN A 39 1.60 -6.46 21.47
C ASN A 39 1.71 -6.37 19.93
N LYS A 40 0.57 -6.35 19.24
CA LYS A 40 0.46 -6.14 17.80
C LYS A 40 0.94 -4.72 17.56
N LYS A 41 2.19 -4.63 17.09
CA LYS A 41 2.79 -3.38 16.67
C LYS A 41 1.83 -2.71 15.68
N GLU A 42 1.46 -1.47 15.95
CA GLU A 42 0.67 -0.67 15.02
C GLU A 42 1.59 0.11 14.07
N PRO A 43 1.22 0.29 12.79
CA PRO A 43 1.98 1.10 11.85
C PRO A 43 1.94 2.57 12.27
N LYS A 44 3.10 3.22 12.35
CA LYS A 44 3.22 4.62 12.79
C LYS A 44 3.68 5.56 11.68
N LYS A 45 4.44 5.04 10.72
CA LYS A 45 5.01 5.85 9.64
C LYS A 45 4.36 5.49 8.31
N PHE A 46 3.72 6.48 7.70
CA PHE A 46 3.08 6.34 6.40
C PHE A 46 3.78 7.26 5.41
N LEU A 47 4.18 6.71 4.28
CA LEU A 47 4.73 7.46 3.15
C LEU A 47 3.74 7.39 1.99
N THR A 48 3.51 8.51 1.33
CA THR A 48 2.80 8.56 0.05
C THR A 48 3.71 9.17 -1.01
N TRP A 49 3.71 8.60 -2.21
CA TRP A 49 4.55 9.09 -3.29
C TRP A 49 3.87 8.92 -4.65
N ASN A 50 3.67 10.03 -5.36
CA ASN A 50 3.37 9.97 -6.78
C ASN A 50 4.66 9.72 -7.57
N ALA A 51 4.80 8.50 -8.12
CA ALA A 51 6.00 8.11 -8.83
C ALA A 51 6.12 8.74 -10.22
N ASN A 52 5.01 9.17 -10.82
CA ASN A 52 4.91 9.54 -12.23
C ASN A 52 5.63 8.50 -13.11
N SER A 53 5.15 7.24 -13.07
CA SER A 53 5.76 6.01 -13.60
C SER A 53 6.79 5.35 -12.69
N LEU A 54 6.34 4.34 -11.94
CA LEU A 54 7.21 3.55 -11.07
C LEU A 54 8.34 2.86 -11.86
N LEU A 55 8.03 2.34 -13.05
CA LEU A 55 9.03 1.67 -13.90
C LEU A 55 10.16 2.64 -14.29
N LEU A 56 9.83 3.89 -14.62
CA LEU A 56 10.84 4.89 -14.98
C LEU A 56 11.74 5.23 -13.78
N ARG A 57 11.16 5.32 -12.58
CA ARG A 57 11.90 5.55 -11.34
C ARG A 57 12.85 4.40 -11.01
N ILE A 58 12.40 3.16 -11.20
CA ILE A 58 13.24 1.96 -11.03
C ILE A 58 14.46 1.98 -11.98
N LYS A 59 14.28 2.46 -13.22
CA LYS A 59 15.38 2.52 -14.18
C LYS A 59 16.37 3.66 -13.90
N ASN A 60 15.88 4.82 -13.45
CA ASN A 60 16.70 6.03 -13.44
C ASN A 60 17.29 6.38 -12.06
N ASN A 61 16.53 6.22 -10.97
CA ASN A 61 16.92 6.72 -9.65
C ASN A 61 16.54 5.79 -8.49
N TRP A 62 16.47 4.48 -8.76
CA TRP A 62 16.07 3.49 -7.77
C TRP A 62 16.95 3.47 -6.53
N THR A 63 18.26 3.61 -6.69
CA THR A 63 19.22 3.56 -5.57
C THR A 63 19.00 4.69 -4.58
N GLU A 64 18.69 5.90 -5.05
CA GLU A 64 18.40 7.06 -4.20
C GLU A 64 17.10 6.83 -3.43
N PHE A 65 16.06 6.36 -4.13
CA PHE A 65 14.79 6.04 -3.49
C PHE A 65 14.93 4.91 -2.47
N THR A 66 15.70 3.87 -2.78
CA THR A 66 16.00 2.76 -1.88
C THR A 66 16.65 3.27 -0.58
N LYS A 67 17.70 4.10 -0.70
CA LYS A 67 18.35 4.74 0.47
C LYS A 67 17.40 5.62 1.27
N PHE A 68 16.53 6.36 0.58
CA PHE A 68 15.51 7.18 1.24
C PHE A 68 14.55 6.32 2.07
N ILE A 69 14.07 5.20 1.52
CA ILE A 69 13.20 4.26 2.25
C ILE A 69 13.94 3.58 3.41
N GLU A 70 15.21 3.21 3.23
CA GLU A 70 16.05 2.66 4.31
C GLU A 70 16.19 3.63 5.48
N ASN A 71 16.44 4.91 5.20
CA ASN A 71 16.60 5.93 6.24
C ASN A 71 15.29 6.31 6.92
N LEU A 72 14.20 6.46 6.15
CA LEU A 72 12.90 6.85 6.69
C LEU A 72 12.24 5.70 7.47
N ASP A 73 12.45 4.46 7.01
CA ASP A 73 11.85 3.21 7.49
C ASP A 73 10.31 3.29 7.64
N PRO A 74 9.56 3.65 6.58
CA PRO A 74 8.10 3.76 6.66
C PRO A 74 7.43 2.40 6.84
N ASP A 75 6.39 2.30 7.67
CA ASP A 75 5.66 1.03 7.87
C ASP A 75 4.73 0.71 6.69
N VAL A 76 4.20 1.76 6.06
CA VAL A 76 3.33 1.69 4.90
C VAL A 76 3.79 2.70 3.85
N ILE A 77 3.86 2.28 2.59
CA ILE A 77 4.17 3.14 1.44
C ILE A 77 3.03 3.03 0.43
N ALA A 78 2.39 4.14 0.12
CA ALA A 78 1.38 4.25 -0.93
C ALA A 78 2.01 4.93 -2.16
N ILE A 79 2.00 4.25 -3.30
CA ILE A 79 2.52 4.77 -4.56
C ILE A 79 1.36 5.10 -5.50
N GLN A 80 1.32 6.33 -5.98
CA GLN A 80 0.41 6.79 -7.03
C GLN A 80 1.11 6.86 -8.39
N GLU A 81 0.31 6.81 -9.46
CA GLU A 81 0.77 6.84 -10.85
C GLU A 81 1.86 5.80 -11.13
N VAL A 82 1.58 4.56 -10.76
CA VAL A 82 2.47 3.42 -11.08
C VAL A 82 2.62 3.29 -12.60
N ARG A 83 1.56 3.60 -13.37
CA ARG A 83 1.54 3.63 -14.84
C ARG A 83 1.89 2.28 -15.47
N MET A 84 1.43 1.20 -14.82
CA MET A 84 1.57 -0.16 -15.32
C MET A 84 0.20 -0.80 -15.52
N PRO A 85 0.00 -1.57 -16.60
CA PRO A 85 -1.30 -2.13 -16.91
C PRO A 85 -1.56 -3.42 -16.11
N ALA A 86 -2.83 -3.63 -15.78
CA ALA A 86 -3.35 -4.86 -15.18
C ALA A 86 -3.18 -6.07 -16.12
N ALA A 87 -2.98 -7.25 -15.53
CA ALA A 87 -2.90 -8.51 -16.25
C ALA A 87 -4.23 -8.91 -16.86
N GLY A 88 -4.19 -9.48 -18.07
CA GLY A 88 -5.37 -9.93 -18.80
C GLY A 88 -5.24 -9.72 -20.31
N SER A 89 -5.99 -10.53 -21.06
CA SER A 89 -6.03 -10.49 -22.53
C SER A 89 -6.87 -9.32 -23.04
N LYS A 90 -6.67 -8.94 -24.30
CA LYS A 90 -7.44 -7.86 -24.95
C LYS A 90 -8.91 -8.28 -25.07
N GLY A 91 -9.82 -7.51 -24.47
CA GLY A 91 -11.27 -7.72 -24.54
C GLY A 91 -11.86 -8.60 -23.43
N ALA A 92 -11.05 -9.11 -22.50
CA ALA A 92 -11.50 -9.82 -21.31
C ALA A 92 -11.36 -8.93 -20.05
N PRO A 93 -12.12 -9.20 -18.98
CA PRO A 93 -11.91 -8.57 -17.68
C PRO A 93 -10.46 -8.77 -17.19
N LYS A 94 -9.81 -7.70 -16.76
CA LYS A 94 -8.42 -7.73 -16.28
C LYS A 94 -8.36 -7.90 -14.78
N ASN A 95 -7.27 -8.51 -14.30
CA ASN A 95 -6.96 -8.63 -12.89
C ASN A 95 -6.12 -7.42 -12.44
N PRO A 96 -6.69 -6.44 -11.70
CA PRO A 96 -5.97 -5.24 -11.28
C PRO A 96 -4.88 -5.53 -10.23
N ARG A 97 -4.84 -6.74 -9.68
CA ARG A 97 -3.89 -7.14 -8.63
C ARG A 97 -2.57 -7.68 -9.18
N GLU A 98 -2.48 -7.85 -10.48
CA GLU A 98 -1.30 -8.44 -11.11
C GLU A 98 -0.84 -7.59 -12.30
N LEU A 99 0.48 -7.51 -12.45
CA LEU A 99 1.13 -6.84 -13.57
C LEU A 99 0.99 -7.65 -14.85
N LYS A 100 0.62 -6.97 -15.92
CA LYS A 100 0.52 -7.52 -17.27
C LYS A 100 1.82 -8.19 -17.74
N ASP A 101 1.66 -9.34 -18.38
CA ASP A 101 2.75 -10.19 -18.87
C ASP A 101 2.37 -11.01 -20.13
N ASP A 102 1.35 -10.58 -20.86
CA ASP A 102 0.87 -11.23 -22.09
C ASP A 102 1.86 -11.14 -23.26
N THR A 103 2.68 -10.09 -23.28
CA THR A 103 3.61 -9.72 -24.35
C THR A 103 5.04 -9.72 -23.81
N SER A 104 6.03 -9.99 -24.67
CA SER A 104 7.45 -9.97 -24.30
C SER A 104 7.86 -8.65 -23.61
N ALA A 105 7.45 -7.51 -24.18
CA ALA A 105 7.70 -6.20 -23.59
C ALA A 105 7.12 -6.06 -22.18
N SER A 106 5.86 -6.51 -21.95
CA SER A 106 5.25 -6.42 -20.62
C SER A 106 5.92 -7.38 -19.62
N ARG A 107 6.39 -8.55 -20.07
CA ARG A 107 7.17 -9.49 -19.25
C ARG A 107 8.49 -8.87 -18.80
N GLU A 108 9.23 -8.22 -19.68
CA GLU A 108 10.47 -7.53 -19.35
C GLU A 108 10.24 -6.43 -18.31
N GLU A 109 9.19 -5.62 -18.48
CA GLU A 109 8.79 -4.60 -17.52
C GLU A 109 8.46 -5.21 -16.14
N LYS A 110 7.65 -6.29 -16.10
CA LYS A 110 7.30 -7.03 -14.88
C LYS A 110 8.55 -7.59 -14.19
N LEU A 111 9.51 -8.11 -14.95
CA LEU A 111 10.76 -8.65 -14.41
C LEU A 111 11.63 -7.56 -13.75
N VAL A 112 11.76 -6.40 -14.40
CA VAL A 112 12.51 -5.26 -13.82
C VAL A 112 11.91 -4.85 -12.48
N VAL A 113 10.59 -4.71 -12.41
CA VAL A 113 9.89 -4.34 -11.19
C VAL A 113 10.03 -5.42 -10.12
N THR A 114 9.78 -6.68 -10.48
CA THR A 114 9.84 -7.79 -9.52
C THR A 114 11.25 -7.93 -8.94
N ARG A 115 12.29 -7.75 -9.76
CA ARG A 115 13.68 -7.76 -9.30
C ARG A 115 13.97 -6.62 -8.31
N ALA A 116 13.52 -5.41 -8.63
CA ALA A 116 13.70 -4.24 -7.78
C ALA A 116 12.97 -4.36 -6.43
N LEU A 117 11.80 -5.01 -6.42
CA LEU A 117 11.04 -5.25 -5.19
C LEU A 117 11.54 -6.45 -4.37
N SER A 118 12.28 -7.37 -5.02
CA SER A 118 12.87 -8.53 -4.35
C SER A 118 14.15 -8.18 -3.57
N SER A 119 14.75 -7.02 -3.83
CA SER A 119 15.91 -6.53 -3.07
C SER A 119 15.50 -5.84 -1.76
N PRO A 120 16.37 -5.82 -0.74
CA PRO A 120 16.20 -4.95 0.42
C PRO A 120 16.08 -3.47 0.01
N PRO A 121 15.32 -2.63 0.74
CA PRO A 121 14.48 -2.94 1.90
C PRO A 121 13.10 -3.53 1.51
N PHE A 122 12.74 -3.49 0.22
CA PHE A 122 11.41 -3.82 -0.29
C PHE A 122 11.02 -5.29 -0.12
N LYS A 123 11.99 -6.21 -0.04
CA LYS A 123 11.76 -7.63 0.31
C LYS A 123 10.95 -7.81 1.60
N ASN A 124 11.03 -6.87 2.53
CA ASN A 124 10.33 -6.91 3.81
C ASN A 124 8.90 -6.35 3.74
N TYR A 125 8.44 -5.95 2.55
CA TYR A 125 7.09 -5.46 2.31
C TYR A 125 6.28 -6.48 1.54
N ASN A 126 4.99 -6.55 1.86
CA ASN A 126 3.99 -7.13 0.99
C ASN A 126 3.51 -6.01 0.05
N VAL A 127 3.26 -6.36 -1.22
CA VAL A 127 2.85 -5.38 -2.24
C VAL A 127 1.46 -5.75 -2.75
N TRP A 128 0.54 -4.78 -2.69
CA TRP A 128 -0.80 -4.88 -3.23
C TRP A 128 -0.94 -3.91 -4.39
N TRP A 129 -1.26 -4.46 -5.56
CA TRP A 129 -1.45 -3.69 -6.77
C TRP A 129 -2.93 -3.36 -6.96
N SER A 130 -3.21 -2.15 -7.42
CA SER A 130 -4.52 -1.71 -7.89
C SER A 130 -4.33 -1.01 -9.22
N LEU A 131 -4.22 -1.79 -10.28
CA LEU A 131 -3.83 -1.34 -11.62
C LEU A 131 -5.05 -1.07 -12.50
N SER A 132 -4.88 -0.14 -13.44
CA SER A 132 -5.86 0.12 -14.49
C SER A 132 -5.60 -0.73 -15.73
N ASP A 133 -6.58 -0.76 -16.63
CA ASP A 133 -6.46 -1.43 -17.92
C ASP A 133 -5.40 -0.80 -18.83
N SER A 134 -5.13 0.50 -18.67
CA SER A 134 -4.16 1.28 -19.45
C SER A 134 -2.92 1.61 -18.63
N LYS A 135 -1.85 2.05 -19.32
CA LYS A 135 -0.58 2.49 -18.69
C LYS A 135 -0.64 3.89 -18.07
N TYR A 136 -1.82 4.48 -17.87
CA TYR A 136 -1.92 5.86 -17.38
C TYR A 136 -2.16 5.96 -15.87
N ALA A 137 -2.87 4.99 -15.29
CA ALA A 137 -3.22 5.00 -13.89
C ALA A 137 -2.60 3.80 -13.16
N GLY A 138 -3.12 3.54 -11.97
CA GLY A 138 -2.68 2.45 -11.11
C GLY A 138 -1.97 2.95 -9.86
N THR A 139 -2.25 2.28 -8.76
CA THR A 139 -1.62 2.51 -7.46
C THR A 139 -1.03 1.20 -6.95
N ALA A 140 -0.08 1.35 -6.02
CA ALA A 140 0.49 0.22 -5.31
C ALA A 140 0.61 0.56 -3.83
N LEU A 141 0.31 -0.41 -2.97
CA LEU A 141 0.43 -0.28 -1.53
C LEU A 141 1.46 -1.27 -1.03
N PHE A 142 2.39 -0.80 -0.22
CA PHE A 142 3.46 -1.60 0.35
C PHE A 142 3.27 -1.55 1.86
N ILE A 143 3.20 -2.69 2.52
CA ILE A 143 3.06 -2.77 3.99
C ILE A 143 4.14 -3.71 4.48
N LYS A 144 4.92 -3.29 5.50
CA LYS A 144 5.92 -4.20 6.08
C LYS A 144 5.24 -5.50 6.53
N LYS A 145 5.89 -6.63 6.27
CA LYS A 145 5.38 -7.99 6.55
C LYS A 145 5.05 -8.25 8.02
N CYS A 146 5.65 -7.47 8.93
CA CYS A 146 5.33 -7.52 10.36
C CYS A 146 3.94 -6.95 10.69
N PHE A 147 3.30 -6.22 9.78
CA PHE A 147 1.93 -5.75 9.91
C PHE A 147 1.00 -6.55 9.00
N GLN A 148 -0.08 -7.05 9.58
CA GLN A 148 -1.14 -7.73 8.84
C GLN A 148 -2.36 -6.81 8.73
N PRO A 149 -2.75 -6.37 7.52
CA PRO A 149 -3.94 -5.56 7.34
C PRO A 149 -5.19 -6.38 7.70
N LYS A 150 -6.13 -5.78 8.45
CA LYS A 150 -7.39 -6.42 8.82
C LYS A 150 -8.30 -6.68 7.61
N LYS A 151 -8.32 -5.76 6.65
CA LYS A 151 -9.10 -5.82 5.42
C LYS A 151 -8.39 -5.02 4.34
N VAL A 152 -8.39 -5.55 3.11
CA VAL A 152 -7.94 -4.84 1.91
C VAL A 152 -9.09 -4.87 0.92
N SER A 153 -9.62 -3.69 0.57
CA SER A 153 -10.65 -3.52 -0.44
C SER A 153 -10.11 -2.70 -1.60
N PHE A 154 -10.58 -3.02 -2.81
CA PHE A 154 -10.21 -2.32 -4.03
C PHE A 154 -11.47 -1.62 -4.54
N SER A 155 -11.43 -0.29 -4.62
CA SER A 155 -12.62 0.51 -4.96
C SER A 155 -12.97 0.51 -6.45
N LEU A 156 -12.16 -0.16 -7.29
CA LEU A 156 -12.47 -0.42 -8.69
C LEU A 156 -13.24 -1.73 -8.79
N ASP A 157 -14.49 -1.74 -8.33
CA ASP A 157 -15.39 -2.84 -8.65
C ASP A 157 -15.68 -2.82 -10.16
N ALA A 158 -15.66 -4.01 -10.79
CA ALA A 158 -15.94 -4.20 -12.22
C ALA A 158 -17.40 -3.87 -12.61
N LYS A 159 -18.21 -3.45 -11.65
CA LYS A 159 -19.58 -2.98 -11.84
C LYS A 159 -19.68 -1.63 -11.16
N GLY A 160 -19.96 -0.58 -11.94
CA GLY A 160 -20.46 0.70 -11.44
C GLY A 160 -21.86 0.57 -10.82
N ALA A 161 -22.06 -0.39 -9.92
CA ALA A 161 -23.28 -0.53 -9.15
C ALA A 161 -23.14 0.34 -7.89
N ILE A 162 -23.49 1.61 -8.06
CA ILE A 162 -23.94 2.44 -6.94
C ILE A 162 -25.17 1.71 -6.39
N SER A 163 -25.02 1.05 -5.23
CA SER A 163 -26.19 0.67 -4.43
C SER A 163 -26.48 1.84 -3.51
N ILE A 164 -27.56 2.54 -3.83
CA ILE A 164 -28.23 3.55 -3.01
C ILE A 164 -28.86 2.89 -1.79
#